data_AF-A0A376CWA1-F1
#
_entry.id   AF-A0A376CWA1-F1
#
_cell.length_a   1.000
_cell.length_b   1.000
_cell.length_c   1.000
_cell.angle_alpha   90.00
_cell.angle_beta   90.00
_cell.angle_gamma   90.00
#
_symmetry.space_group_name_H-M   'P 1'
#
loop_
_entity.id
_entity.type
_entity.pdbx_description
1 polymer ?
#
loop_
_entity_poly.entity_id
_entity_poly.type
_entity_poly.pdbx_seq_one_letter_code
_entity_poly.pdbx_strand_id
1 'polypeptide(L)'
;MSDEAQTTKEQTPNDDHEAANTPPWGDEEFNAEKAWNLIQNLREDKTKAQERAHALTQERDQAIAGLTERDSTIQELQGTLALAEDNAKQIEADHLALSALRHKENLLLDAGLDRKFAENVVGDTPEEWEKSVNALFELTQSKPTQRRPDPAQATQRTKSDPIADLSAALFSE
;
A
#
# COMPACT_ATOMS: atom_id res chain seq x y z
N MET A 1 38.00 -43.66 58.55
CA MET A 1 37.64 -44.98 58.02
C MET A 1 37.98 -44.91 56.54
N SER A 2 39.27 -45.01 56.17
CA SER A 2 40.07 -46.25 56.12
C SER A 2 39.53 -47.11 54.94
N ASP A 3 40.26 -47.46 53.89
CA ASP A 3 41.70 -47.69 53.67
C ASP A 3 42.11 -47.15 52.26
N GLU A 4 43.33 -46.66 51.95
CA GLU A 4 44.64 -47.35 51.92
C GLU A 4 44.58 -48.68 51.12
N ALA A 5 45.46 -49.05 50.20
CA ALA A 5 46.80 -48.61 49.85
C ALA A 5 47.19 -49.12 48.45
N GLN A 6 48.01 -48.32 47.75
CA GLN A 6 49.30 -48.67 47.13
C GLN A 6 49.43 -49.91 46.23
N THR A 7 50.03 -49.75 45.05
CA THR A 7 51.49 -50.02 44.87
C THR A 7 51.90 -49.98 43.38
N THR A 8 52.77 -49.00 43.12
CA THR A 8 53.82 -48.81 42.11
C THR A 8 54.45 -50.08 41.50
N LYS A 9 54.79 -50.01 40.20
CA LYS A 9 56.11 -50.45 39.70
C LYS A 9 56.51 -49.72 38.42
N GLU A 10 57.60 -48.97 38.52
CA GLU A 10 58.46 -48.51 37.42
C GLU A 10 58.99 -49.70 36.60
N GLN A 11 59.11 -49.51 35.28
CA GLN A 11 60.25 -49.98 34.50
C GLN A 11 60.25 -49.36 33.10
N THR A 12 61.14 -48.38 32.87
CA THR A 12 61.79 -48.13 31.57
C THR A 12 63.19 -48.76 31.65
N PRO A 13 63.74 -49.38 30.59
CA PRO A 13 64.40 -48.58 29.56
C PRO A 13 64.41 -49.16 28.12
N ASN A 14 64.65 -48.26 27.16
CA ASN A 14 65.22 -48.45 25.81
C ASN A 14 64.69 -49.57 24.91
N ASP A 15 64.05 -49.17 23.81
CA ASP A 15 64.41 -49.72 22.50
C ASP A 15 64.55 -48.57 21.49
N ASP A 16 65.78 -48.42 21.01
CA ASP A 16 66.15 -47.65 19.83
C ASP A 16 65.41 -48.23 18.61
N HIS A 17 64.31 -47.62 18.21
CA HIS A 17 63.86 -47.70 16.83
C HIS A 17 64.06 -46.34 16.19
N GLU A 18 65.29 -46.19 15.68
CA GLU A 18 65.65 -45.39 14.53
C GLU A 18 64.45 -45.36 13.57
N ALA A 19 63.65 -44.29 13.65
CA ALA A 19 62.59 -44.03 12.69
C ALA A 19 63.29 -43.66 11.40
N ALA A 20 63.70 -44.70 10.67
CA ALA A 20 64.11 -44.61 9.29
C ALA A 20 63.08 -43.71 8.62
N ASN A 21 63.62 -42.72 7.92
CA ASN A 21 62.92 -41.72 7.15
C ASN A 21 62.29 -42.43 5.93
N THR A 22 61.47 -43.46 6.18
CA THR A 22 60.87 -44.31 5.16
C THR A 22 59.81 -43.43 4.53
N PRO A 23 60.03 -43.01 3.28
CA PRO A 23 59.06 -42.18 2.58
C PRO A 23 57.71 -42.91 2.52
N PRO A 24 56.59 -42.19 2.36
CA PRO A 24 55.24 -42.74 2.54
C PRO A 24 54.86 -43.85 1.55
N TRP A 25 55.73 -44.19 0.60
CA TRP A 25 55.61 -45.36 -0.27
C TRP A 25 56.20 -46.66 0.33
N GLY A 26 56.78 -46.61 1.54
CA GLY A 26 57.28 -47.77 2.28
C GLY A 26 58.55 -48.40 1.70
N ASP A 27 59.06 -49.42 2.40
CA ASP A 27 60.08 -50.36 1.91
C ASP A 27 59.50 -51.41 0.92
N GLU A 28 58.26 -51.21 0.44
CA GLU A 28 57.68 -52.04 -0.61
C GLU A 28 58.38 -51.75 -1.96
N GLU A 29 58.87 -52.79 -2.62
CA GLU A 29 59.37 -52.70 -4.00
C GLU A 29 58.33 -52.02 -4.90
N PHE A 30 58.75 -51.03 -5.69
CA PHE A 30 57.89 -50.26 -6.57
C PHE A 30 57.04 -51.19 -7.46
N ASN A 31 55.72 -51.15 -7.24
CA ASN A 31 54.77 -51.94 -8.00
C ASN A 31 54.07 -51.08 -9.06
N ALA A 32 54.56 -51.18 -10.31
CA ALA A 32 54.04 -50.42 -11.45
C ALA A 32 52.55 -50.68 -11.72
N GLU A 33 52.05 -51.89 -11.47
CA GLU A 33 50.65 -52.26 -11.70
C GLU A 33 49.73 -51.58 -10.68
N LYS A 34 50.11 -51.56 -9.39
CA LYS A 34 49.37 -50.81 -8.35
C LYS A 34 49.29 -49.31 -8.69
N ALA A 35 50.41 -48.72 -9.11
CA ALA A 35 50.45 -47.30 -9.50
C ALA A 35 49.57 -47.02 -10.72
N TRP A 36 49.58 -47.89 -11.72
CA TRP A 36 48.73 -47.76 -12.90
C TRP A 36 47.24 -47.84 -12.56
N ASN A 37 46.83 -48.82 -11.75
CA ASN A 37 45.45 -48.98 -11.30
C ASN A 37 44.96 -47.76 -10.51
N LEU A 38 45.82 -47.20 -9.64
CA LEU A 38 45.50 -45.96 -8.93
C LEU A 38 45.30 -44.79 -9.90
N ILE A 39 46.17 -44.64 -10.90
CA ILE A 39 46.03 -43.58 -11.92
C ILE A 39 44.71 -43.73 -12.69
N GLN A 40 44.30 -44.94 -13.04
CA GLN A 40 43.02 -45.17 -13.72
C GLN A 40 41.83 -44.80 -12.83
N ASN A 41 41.83 -45.27 -11.57
CA ASN A 41 40.79 -44.93 -10.60
C ASN A 41 40.68 -43.41 -10.40
N LEU A 42 41.82 -42.71 -10.26
CA LEU A 42 41.83 -41.24 -10.12
C LEU A 42 41.32 -40.52 -11.38
N ARG A 43 41.57 -41.06 -12.58
CA ARG A 43 41.02 -40.50 -13.83
C ARG A 43 39.51 -40.69 -13.89
N GLU A 44 39.01 -41.85 -13.52
CA GLU A 44 37.58 -42.10 -13.43
C GLU A 44 36.90 -41.19 -12.39
N ASP A 45 37.49 -41.07 -11.21
CA ASP A 45 36.97 -40.22 -10.14
C ASP A 45 37.00 -38.75 -10.52
N LYS A 46 38.05 -38.28 -11.20
CA LYS A 46 38.10 -36.93 -11.77
C LYS A 46 36.97 -36.70 -12.76
N THR A 47 36.72 -37.65 -13.64
CA THR A 47 35.65 -37.54 -14.65
C THR A 47 34.27 -37.49 -13.97
N LYS A 48 34.01 -38.40 -13.02
CA LYS A 48 32.78 -38.41 -12.21
C LYS A 48 32.60 -37.12 -11.41
N ALA A 49 33.67 -36.58 -10.84
CA ALA A 49 33.62 -35.32 -10.09
C ALA A 49 33.32 -34.13 -11.00
N GLN A 50 33.89 -34.09 -12.21
CA GLN A 50 33.60 -33.07 -13.21
C GLN A 50 32.13 -33.14 -13.68
N GLU A 51 31.62 -34.33 -13.98
CA GLU A 51 30.22 -34.54 -14.35
C GLU A 51 29.26 -34.07 -13.26
N ARG A 52 29.53 -34.45 -12.00
CA ARG A 52 28.73 -33.99 -10.85
C ARG A 52 28.79 -32.48 -10.66
N ALA A 53 29.97 -31.88 -10.81
CA ALA A 53 30.11 -30.43 -10.70
C ALA A 53 29.31 -29.70 -11.80
N HIS A 54 29.32 -30.22 -13.02
CA HIS A 54 28.50 -29.68 -14.11
C HIS A 54 27.01 -29.82 -13.83
N ALA A 55 26.55 -31.00 -13.38
CA ALA A 55 25.15 -31.22 -13.03
C ALA A 55 24.68 -30.27 -11.92
N LEU A 56 25.43 -30.16 -10.83
CA LEU A 56 25.10 -29.25 -9.72
C LEU A 56 25.08 -27.78 -10.14
N THR A 57 25.96 -27.38 -11.07
CA THR A 57 25.98 -26.02 -11.61
C THR A 57 24.71 -25.75 -12.42
N GLN A 58 24.29 -26.70 -13.25
CA GLN A 58 23.05 -26.59 -14.03
C GLN A 58 21.82 -26.55 -13.12
N GLU A 59 21.74 -27.40 -12.10
CA GLU A 59 20.64 -27.41 -11.13
C GLU A 59 20.56 -26.08 -10.37
N ARG A 60 21.71 -25.55 -9.92
CA ARG A 60 21.78 -24.23 -9.27
C ARG A 60 21.27 -23.15 -10.20
N ASP A 61 21.72 -23.12 -11.46
CA ASP A 61 21.33 -22.07 -12.41
C ASP A 61 19.84 -22.13 -12.75
N GLN A 62 19.28 -23.34 -12.88
CA GLN A 62 17.84 -23.53 -13.03
C GLN A 62 17.06 -23.08 -11.80
N ALA A 63 17.55 -23.40 -10.60
CA ALA A 63 16.91 -22.98 -9.36
C ALA A 63 16.91 -21.45 -9.20
N ILE A 64 18.03 -20.79 -9.52
CA ILE A 64 18.12 -19.32 -9.52
C ILE A 64 17.17 -18.70 -10.53
N ALA A 65 17.14 -19.21 -11.77
CA ALA A 65 16.20 -18.74 -12.79
C ALA A 65 14.74 -18.86 -12.31
N GLY A 66 14.37 -20.01 -11.72
CA GLY A 66 13.03 -20.23 -11.17
C GLY A 66 12.70 -19.36 -9.96
N LEU A 67 13.69 -18.91 -9.18
CA LEU A 67 13.47 -17.92 -8.11
C LEU A 67 13.24 -16.53 -8.71
N THR A 68 14.05 -16.10 -9.68
CA THR A 68 13.88 -14.79 -10.32
C THR A 68 12.54 -14.63 -11.02
N GLU A 69 12.04 -15.70 -11.66
CA GLU A 69 10.71 -15.71 -12.26
C GLU A 69 9.62 -15.58 -11.19
N ARG A 70 9.70 -16.34 -10.10
CA ARG A 70 8.76 -16.22 -8.98
C ARG A 70 8.75 -14.82 -8.39
N ASP A 71 9.92 -14.23 -8.15
CA ASP A 71 10.02 -12.86 -7.61
C ASP A 71 9.36 -11.85 -8.55
N SER A 72 9.55 -11.99 -9.87
CA SER A 72 8.87 -11.14 -10.86
C SER A 72 7.34 -11.29 -10.79
N THR A 73 6.83 -12.52 -10.69
CA THR A 73 5.38 -12.74 -10.57
C THR A 73 4.81 -12.21 -9.26
N ILE A 74 5.56 -12.31 -8.16
CA ILE A 74 5.16 -11.75 -6.86
C ILE A 74 5.07 -10.23 -6.97
N GLN A 75 6.04 -9.58 -7.60
CA GLN A 75 6.04 -8.13 -7.79
C GLN A 75 4.87 -7.66 -8.66
N GLU A 76 4.55 -8.39 -9.73
CA GLU A 76 3.38 -8.11 -10.56
C GLU A 76 2.08 -8.26 -9.77
N LEU A 77 1.93 -9.36 -9.02
CA LEU A 77 0.74 -9.60 -8.19
C LEU A 77 0.58 -8.52 -7.12
N GLN A 78 1.66 -8.10 -6.46
CA GLN A 78 1.64 -6.99 -5.50
C GLN A 78 1.19 -5.67 -6.15
N GLY A 79 1.66 -5.39 -7.37
CA GLY A 79 1.20 -4.23 -8.14
C GLY A 79 -0.29 -4.29 -8.47
N THR A 80 -0.80 -5.45 -8.90
CA THR A 80 -2.23 -5.62 -9.19
C THR A 80 -3.10 -5.50 -7.94
N LEU A 81 -2.61 -6.00 -6.80
CA LEU A 81 -3.31 -5.92 -5.52
C LEU A 81 -3.43 -4.46 -5.05
N ALA A 82 -2.35 -3.68 -5.14
CA ALA A 82 -2.39 -2.25 -4.80
C ALA A 82 -3.41 -1.48 -5.65
N LEU A 83 -3.43 -1.73 -6.98
CA LEU A 83 -4.42 -1.12 -7.87
C LEU A 83 -5.85 -1.54 -7.53
N ALA A 84 -6.07 -2.80 -7.15
CA ALA A 84 -7.38 -3.28 -6.73
C ALA A 84 -7.83 -2.65 -5.41
N GLU A 85 -6.94 -2.49 -4.43
CA GLU A 85 -7.23 -1.82 -3.17
C GLU A 85 -7.60 -0.35 -3.37
N ASP A 86 -6.87 0.38 -4.21
CA ASP A 86 -7.17 1.78 -4.48
C ASP A 86 -8.49 1.95 -5.24
N ASN A 87 -8.79 1.06 -6.18
CA ASN A 87 -10.10 1.02 -6.83
C ASN A 87 -11.23 0.72 -5.84
N ALA A 88 -11.02 -0.22 -4.91
CA ALA A 88 -12.02 -0.55 -3.89
C ALA A 88 -12.30 0.66 -2.98
N LYS A 89 -11.25 1.36 -2.51
CA LYS A 89 -11.40 2.59 -1.71
C LYS A 89 -12.18 3.67 -2.46
N GLN A 90 -11.91 3.85 -3.75
CA GLN A 90 -12.63 4.82 -4.58
C GLN A 90 -14.11 4.45 -4.69
N ILE A 91 -14.42 3.18 -4.96
CA ILE A 91 -15.80 2.69 -5.05
C ILE A 91 -16.52 2.84 -3.70
N GLU A 92 -15.86 2.55 -2.59
CA GLU A 92 -16.43 2.74 -1.25
C GLU A 92 -16.73 4.22 -0.95
N ALA A 93 -15.81 5.12 -1.29
CA ALA A 93 -16.01 6.56 -1.15
C ALA A 93 -17.20 7.06 -2.00
N ASP A 94 -17.27 6.62 -3.26
CA ASP A 94 -18.37 6.96 -4.17
C ASP A 94 -19.71 6.42 -3.65
N HIS A 95 -19.71 5.19 -3.12
CA HIS A 95 -20.91 4.58 -2.54
C HIS A 95 -21.39 5.34 -1.30
N LEU A 96 -20.47 5.75 -0.42
CA LEU A 96 -20.80 6.55 0.76
C LEU A 96 -21.40 7.90 0.34
N ALA A 97 -20.76 8.60 -0.61
CA ALA A 97 -21.25 9.87 -1.13
C ALA A 97 -22.65 9.76 -1.76
N LEU A 98 -22.90 8.72 -2.57
CA LEU A 98 -24.21 8.46 -3.17
C LEU A 98 -25.26 8.11 -2.12
N SER A 99 -24.91 7.35 -1.09
CA SER A 99 -25.83 6.99 -0.01
C SER A 99 -26.24 8.21 0.81
N ALA A 100 -25.30 9.11 1.10
CA ALA A 100 -25.55 10.38 1.77
C ALA A 100 -26.47 11.27 0.93
N LEU A 101 -26.19 11.42 -0.37
CA LEU A 101 -27.02 12.20 -1.29
C LEU A 101 -28.45 11.66 -1.33
N ARG A 102 -28.64 10.34 -1.45
CA ARG A 102 -29.97 9.72 -1.43
C ARG A 102 -30.71 9.96 -0.11
N HIS A 103 -30.00 9.93 1.02
CA HIS A 103 -30.63 10.22 2.31
C HIS A 103 -31.08 11.68 2.40
N LYS A 104 -30.23 12.63 1.97
CA LYS A 104 -30.59 14.06 1.87
C LYS A 104 -31.80 14.29 0.95
N GLU A 105 -31.83 13.64 -0.21
CA GLU A 105 -32.97 13.72 -1.14
C GLU A 105 -34.26 13.19 -0.52
N ASN A 106 -34.20 12.06 0.20
CA ASN A 106 -35.38 11.51 0.88
C ASN A 106 -35.90 12.44 1.98
N LEU A 107 -35.00 13.02 2.80
CA LEU A 107 -35.39 14.00 3.82
C LEU A 107 -36.07 15.24 3.20
N LEU A 108 -35.58 15.73 2.06
CA LEU A 108 -36.22 16.83 1.34
C LEU A 108 -37.60 16.47 0.82
N LEU A 109 -37.76 15.27 0.24
CA LEU A 109 -39.06 14.79 -0.22
C LEU A 109 -40.07 14.66 0.92
N ASP A 110 -39.63 14.14 2.07
CA ASP A 110 -40.45 13.99 3.27
C ASP A 110 -40.91 15.35 3.82
N ALA A 111 -40.05 16.37 3.72
CA ALA A 111 -40.38 17.76 4.04
C ALA A 111 -41.18 18.50 2.94
N GLY A 112 -41.47 17.84 1.81
CA GLY A 112 -42.18 18.42 0.68
C GLY A 112 -41.37 19.42 -0.15
N LEU A 113 -40.04 19.43 -0.01
CA LEU A 113 -39.12 20.22 -0.82
C LEU A 113 -38.65 19.43 -2.05
N ASP A 114 -38.24 20.18 -3.08
CA ASP A 114 -37.71 19.63 -4.32
C ASP A 114 -36.28 19.08 -4.14
N ARG A 115 -35.94 17.99 -4.83
CA ARG A 115 -34.64 17.31 -4.72
C ARG A 115 -33.46 18.19 -5.11
N LYS A 116 -33.70 19.20 -5.97
CA LYS A 116 -32.68 20.19 -6.37
C LYS A 116 -32.05 20.94 -5.19
N PHE A 117 -32.70 20.95 -4.02
CA PHE A 117 -32.15 21.58 -2.83
C PHE A 117 -31.16 20.69 -2.06
N ALA A 118 -30.92 19.43 -2.48
CA ALA A 118 -30.00 18.51 -1.81
C ALA A 118 -28.57 19.04 -1.73
N GLU A 119 -28.15 19.84 -2.70
CA GLU A 119 -26.85 20.51 -2.69
C GLU A 119 -26.74 21.58 -1.60
N ASN A 120 -27.86 22.16 -1.16
CA ASN A 120 -27.90 23.17 -0.09
C ASN A 120 -28.07 22.57 1.31
N VAL A 121 -28.20 21.24 1.43
CA VAL A 121 -28.31 20.52 2.70
C VAL A 121 -26.91 20.31 3.28
N VAL A 122 -26.59 21.11 4.28
CA VAL A 122 -25.27 21.15 4.95
C VAL A 122 -25.26 20.25 6.18
N GLY A 123 -24.11 19.66 6.46
CA GLY A 123 -23.86 18.82 7.63
C GLY A 123 -23.16 17.51 7.26
N ASP A 124 -22.60 16.85 8.25
CA ASP A 124 -21.95 15.54 8.10
C ASP A 124 -22.80 14.40 8.68
N THR A 125 -23.76 14.74 9.57
CA THR A 125 -24.63 13.76 10.22
C THR A 125 -26.10 13.90 9.79
N PRO A 126 -26.92 12.83 9.90
CA PRO A 126 -28.34 12.88 9.58
C PRO A 126 -29.10 13.96 10.36
N GLU A 127 -28.76 14.17 11.63
CA GLU A 127 -29.41 15.17 12.49
C GLU A 127 -29.11 16.61 12.04
N GLU A 128 -27.92 16.84 11.49
CA GLU A 128 -27.57 18.14 10.90
C GLU A 128 -28.29 18.36 9.57
N TRP A 129 -28.45 17.29 8.77
CA TRP A 129 -29.22 17.36 7.53
C TRP A 129 -30.67 17.72 7.82
N GLU A 130 -31.32 17.08 8.78
CA GLU A 130 -32.69 17.39 9.21
C GLU A 130 -32.84 18.86 9.63
N LYS A 131 -31.90 19.38 10.44
CA LYS A 131 -31.90 20.80 10.83
C LYS A 131 -31.80 21.73 9.62
N SER A 132 -30.94 21.41 8.67
CA SER A 132 -30.78 22.24 7.45
C SER A 132 -32.02 22.18 6.55
N VAL A 133 -32.66 21.01 6.43
CA VAL A 133 -33.91 20.83 5.68
C VAL A 133 -35.05 21.60 6.33
N ASN A 134 -35.17 21.56 7.65
CA ASN A 134 -36.16 22.34 8.39
C ASN A 134 -35.93 23.85 8.24
N ALA A 135 -34.68 24.32 8.31
CA ALA A 135 -34.35 25.71 8.07
C ALA A 135 -34.70 26.17 6.64
N LEU A 136 -34.46 25.30 5.63
CA LEU A 136 -34.87 25.56 4.25
C LEU A 136 -36.40 25.60 4.10
N PHE A 137 -37.10 24.65 4.73
CA PHE A 137 -38.56 24.64 4.75
C PHE A 137 -39.13 25.93 5.31
N GLU A 138 -38.66 26.37 6.48
CA GLU A 138 -39.06 27.63 7.11
C GLU A 138 -38.80 28.83 6.20
N LEU A 139 -37.66 28.87 5.50
CA LEU A 139 -37.34 29.94 4.56
C LEU A 139 -38.33 29.96 3.38
N THR A 140 -38.69 28.80 2.84
CA THR A 140 -39.66 28.71 1.73
C THR A 140 -41.08 29.08 2.14
N GLN A 141 -41.46 28.83 3.39
CA GLN A 141 -42.76 29.24 3.93
C GLN A 141 -42.79 30.70 4.38
N SER A 142 -41.63 31.27 4.72
CA SER A 142 -41.53 32.67 5.10
C SER A 142 -41.89 33.56 3.90
N LYS A 143 -43.08 34.16 3.98
CA LYS A 143 -43.65 35.07 2.98
C LYS A 143 -42.62 36.19 2.71
N PRO A 144 -42.38 36.60 1.44
CA PRO A 144 -41.40 37.64 1.14
C PRO A 144 -41.74 38.88 1.97
N THR A 145 -40.83 39.23 2.89
CA THR A 145 -40.95 40.41 3.72
C THR A 145 -41.15 41.57 2.78
N GLN A 146 -42.32 42.22 2.84
CA GLN A 146 -42.63 43.38 2.02
C GLN A 146 -41.43 44.31 2.09
N ARG A 147 -40.70 44.43 0.97
CA ARG A 147 -39.58 45.36 0.88
C ARG A 147 -40.17 46.71 1.24
N ARG A 148 -39.74 47.27 2.36
CA ARG A 148 -40.04 48.67 2.66
C ARG A 148 -39.65 49.46 1.42
N PRO A 149 -40.54 50.32 0.88
CA PRO A 149 -40.16 51.16 -0.24
C PRO A 149 -38.88 51.88 0.16
N ASP A 150 -37.90 51.78 -0.72
CA ASP A 150 -36.58 52.38 -0.53
C ASP A 150 -36.77 53.85 -0.12
N PRO A 151 -36.20 54.32 1.01
CA PRO A 151 -36.32 55.72 1.40
C PRO A 151 -35.78 56.67 0.32
N ALA A 152 -34.94 56.21 -0.61
CA ALA A 152 -34.52 56.98 -1.78
C ALA A 152 -35.62 57.15 -2.84
N GLN A 153 -36.68 56.35 -2.83
CA GLN A 153 -37.83 56.48 -3.72
C GLN A 153 -39.00 57.29 -3.12
N ALA A 154 -38.97 57.60 -1.82
CA ALA A 154 -40.03 58.34 -1.14
C ALA A 154 -40.05 59.85 -1.43
N THR A 155 -38.99 60.40 -2.04
CA THR A 155 -38.82 61.85 -2.27
C THR A 155 -39.11 62.33 -3.69
N GLN A 156 -39.62 61.47 -4.59
CA GLN A 156 -39.98 61.88 -5.97
C GLN A 156 -41.44 62.33 -6.15
N ARG A 157 -42.09 62.87 -5.11
CA ARG A 157 -43.31 63.68 -5.28
C ARG A 157 -43.08 65.05 -4.69
N THR A 158 -43.45 66.07 -5.47
CA THR A 158 -43.29 67.53 -5.23
C THR A 158 -41.93 68.13 -5.59
N LYS A 159 -41.50 67.98 -6.85
CA LYS A 159 -40.99 69.16 -7.56
C LYS A 159 -42.02 69.49 -8.62
N SER A 160 -42.84 70.52 -8.35
CA SER A 160 -43.52 71.22 -9.42
C SER A 160 -42.43 71.69 -10.38
N ASP A 161 -42.55 71.32 -11.66
CA ASP A 161 -41.67 71.87 -12.68
C ASP A 161 -41.91 73.39 -12.72
N PRO A 162 -40.90 74.23 -12.44
CA PRO A 162 -41.08 75.69 -12.47
C PRO A 162 -41.44 76.19 -13.87
N ILE A 163 -41.16 75.38 -14.91
CA ILE A 163 -41.54 75.65 -16.30
C ILE A 163 -43.06 75.49 -16.50
N ALA A 164 -43.69 74.54 -15.81
CA ALA A 164 -45.13 74.33 -15.92
C ALA A 164 -45.92 75.51 -15.32
N ASP A 165 -45.49 76.02 -14.15
CA ASP A 165 -46.10 77.20 -13.52
C ASP A 165 -45.87 78.50 -14.31
N LEU A 166 -44.71 78.68 -14.94
CA LEU A 166 -44.45 79.83 -15.83
C LEU A 166 -45.31 79.79 -17.10
N SER A 167 -45.55 78.61 -17.66
CA SER A 167 -46.42 78.47 -18.83
C SER A 167 -47.90 78.76 -18.51
N ALA A 168 -48.37 78.40 -17.31
CA ALA A 168 -49.74 78.73 -16.89
C ALA A 168 -49.95 80.24 -16.68
N ALA A 169 -48.91 80.97 -16.29
CA ALA A 169 -48.95 82.42 -16.09
C ALA A 169 -48.83 83.23 -17.40
N LEU A 170 -48.22 82.67 -18.45
CA LEU A 170 -48.01 83.38 -19.73
C LEU A 170 -49.17 83.22 -20.73
N PHE A 171 -50.05 82.23 -20.54
CA PHE A 171 -51.13 81.88 -21.46
C PHE A 171 -52.55 81.98 -20.86
N SER A 172 -52.71 82.58 -19.67
CA SER A 172 -54.02 83.00 -19.15
C SER A 172 -54.33 84.44 -19.55
N GLU A 173 -54.94 84.60 -20.73
CA GLU A 173 -55.65 85.82 -21.13
C GLU A 173 -57.05 85.45 -21.64
#